data_AF-A0A534KG58-F1
#
_entry.id   AF-A0A534KG58-F1
#
_cell.length_a   1.000
_cell.length_b   1.000
_cell.length_c   1.000
_cell.angle_alpha   90.00
_cell.angle_beta   90.00
_cell.angle_gamma   90.00
#
_symmetry.space_group_name_H-M   'P 1'
#
loop_
_entity.id
_entity.type
_entity.pdbx_description
1 polymer ?
#
loop_
_entity_poly.entity_id
_entity_poly.type
_entity_poly.pdbx_seq_one_letter_code
_entity_poly.pdbx_strand_id
1 'polypeptide(L)'
;MTEKRILALLALLIGLIGGLLILINVLNAARGEFNLDRAINAAIAALLGIAILAGSLLIYRGKNSSGGIVNILLGIVTLILGLNFTGGILAIVSGVIGLVASEARA
;
A
#
# COMPACT_ATOMS: atom_id res chain seq x y z
N MET A 1 -13.23 19.32 10.12
CA MET A 1 -12.65 18.65 8.94
C MET A 1 -13.80 18.11 8.10
N THR A 2 -13.74 18.19 6.78
CA THR A 2 -14.77 17.59 5.91
C THR A 2 -14.61 16.06 5.91
N GLU A 3 -15.71 15.31 5.79
CA GLU A 3 -15.72 13.84 5.81
C GLU A 3 -14.74 13.25 4.79
N LYS A 4 -14.69 13.85 3.59
CA LYS A 4 -13.72 13.54 2.54
C LYS A 4 -12.27 13.56 3.03
N ARG A 5 -11.91 14.55 3.85
CA ARG A 5 -10.54 14.73 4.35
C ARG A 5 -10.20 13.71 5.43
N ILE A 6 -11.17 13.32 6.24
CA ILE A 6 -11.03 12.25 7.25
C ILE A 6 -10.83 10.91 6.55
N LEU A 7 -11.66 10.59 5.54
CA LEU A 7 -11.53 9.36 4.77
C LEU A 7 -10.18 9.28 4.04
N ALA A 8 -9.73 10.36 3.42
CA ALA A 8 -8.43 10.40 2.76
C ALA A 8 -7.26 10.21 3.75
N LEU A 9 -7.39 10.73 4.98
CA LEU A 9 -6.39 10.54 6.04
C LEU A 9 -6.41 9.10 6.56
N LEU A 10 -7.57 8.48 6.73
CA LEU A 10 -7.68 7.06 7.10
C LEU A 10 -7.08 6.16 6.03
N ALA A 11 -7.40 6.41 4.75
CA ALA A 11 -6.82 5.69 3.63
C ALA A 11 -5.28 5.80 3.63
N LEU A 12 -4.75 7.01 3.87
CA LEU A 12 -3.31 7.23 3.99
C LEU A 12 -2.70 6.40 5.11
N LEU A 13 -3.26 6.48 6.32
CA LEU A 13 -2.70 5.80 7.50
C LEU A 13 -2.72 4.27 7.33
N ILE A 14 -3.83 3.72 6.84
CA ILE A 14 -3.96 2.28 6.60
C ILE A 14 -2.98 1.83 5.50
N GLY A 15 -2.86 2.60 4.42
CA GLY A 15 -1.95 2.29 3.33
C GLY A 15 -0.48 2.44 3.73
N LEU A 16 -0.16 3.39 4.61
CA LEU A 16 1.17 3.51 5.24
C LEU A 16 1.51 2.26 6.04
N ILE A 17 0.60 1.79 6.90
CA ILE A 17 0.81 0.57 7.68
C ILE A 17 0.99 -0.62 6.73
N GLY A 18 0.12 -0.77 5.72
CA GLY A 18 0.21 -1.85 4.74
C GLY A 18 1.54 -1.86 3.98
N GLY A 19 1.94 -0.72 3.43
CA GLY A 19 3.21 -0.56 2.73
C GLY A 19 4.43 -0.81 3.63
N LEU A 20 4.42 -0.30 4.86
CA LEU A 20 5.52 -0.52 5.81
C LEU A 20 5.67 -1.99 6.22
N LEU A 21 4.56 -2.71 6.42
CA LEU A 21 4.62 -4.15 6.71
C LEU A 21 5.28 -4.93 5.58
N ILE A 22 5.02 -4.57 4.32
CA ILE A 22 5.68 -5.17 3.16
C ILE A 22 7.18 -4.83 3.18
N LEU A 23 7.54 -3.58 3.48
CA LEU A 23 8.94 -3.14 3.53
C LEU A 23 9.75 -3.77 4.68
N ILE A 24 9.11 -4.12 5.79
CA ILE A 24 9.78 -4.85 6.88
C ILE A 24 10.32 -6.20 6.39
N ASN A 25 9.62 -6.88 5.48
CA ASN A 25 10.09 -8.15 4.91
C ASN A 25 11.36 -7.99 4.08
N VAL A 26 11.52 -6.83 3.42
CA VAL A 26 12.75 -6.46 2.70
C VAL A 26 13.92 -6.33 3.67
N LEU A 27 13.68 -5.66 4.81
CA LEU A 27 14.71 -5.44 5.82
C LEU A 27 15.15 -6.75 6.48
N ASN A 28 14.22 -7.67 6.68
CA ASN A 28 14.50 -9.01 7.19
C ASN A 28 15.31 -9.84 6.19
N ALA A 29 15.00 -9.75 4.90
CA ALA A 29 15.75 -10.42 3.85
C ALA A 29 17.20 -9.92 3.76
N ALA A 30 17.44 -8.63 3.98
CA ALA A 30 18.77 -8.02 3.96
C ALA A 30 19.68 -8.43 5.13
N ARG A 31 19.11 -8.93 6.23
CA ARG A 31 19.85 -9.36 7.44
C ARG A 31 20.30 -10.83 7.39
N GLY A 32 19.78 -11.62 6.46
CA GLY A 32 20.13 -13.04 6.32
C GLY A 32 21.31 -13.28 5.37
N GLU A 33 21.68 -14.54 5.22
CA GLU A 33 22.67 -14.95 4.21
C GLU A 33 22.20 -14.60 2.80
N PHE A 34 23.13 -14.15 1.95
CA PHE A 34 22.81 -13.74 0.59
C PHE A 34 22.33 -14.93 -0.25
N ASN A 35 21.14 -14.80 -0.81
CA ASN A 35 20.55 -15.72 -1.77
C ASN A 35 19.84 -14.91 -2.86
N LEU A 36 20.11 -15.21 -4.14
CA LEU A 36 19.57 -14.47 -5.28
C LEU A 36 18.04 -14.45 -5.29
N ASP A 37 17.39 -15.57 -4.97
CA ASP A 37 15.91 -15.65 -4.94
C ASP A 37 15.34 -14.76 -3.83
N ARG A 38 16.01 -14.70 -2.67
CA ARG A 38 15.63 -13.79 -1.59
C ARG A 38 15.84 -12.33 -1.98
N ALA A 39 16.93 -12.02 -2.67
CA ALA A 39 17.23 -10.67 -3.13
C ALA A 39 16.19 -10.18 -4.15
N ILE A 40 15.78 -11.03 -5.10
CA ILE A 40 14.74 -10.72 -6.07
C ILE A 40 13.39 -10.49 -5.38
N ASN A 41 12.97 -11.39 -4.48
CA ASN A 41 11.73 -11.24 -3.73
C ASN A 41 11.73 -9.97 -2.86
N ALA A 42 12.86 -9.63 -2.24
CA ALA A 42 13.03 -8.41 -1.48
C ALA A 42 12.93 -7.16 -2.37
N ALA A 43 13.50 -7.18 -3.58
CA ALA A 43 13.40 -6.08 -4.53
C ALA A 43 11.95 -5.86 -5.01
N ILE A 44 11.22 -6.95 -5.31
CA ILE A 44 9.80 -6.87 -5.68
C ILE A 44 8.97 -6.32 -4.52
N ALA A 45 9.17 -6.84 -3.30
CA ALA A 45 8.50 -6.34 -2.11
C ALA A 45 8.82 -4.86 -1.84
N ALA A 46 10.06 -4.42 -2.07
CA ALA A 46 10.45 -3.02 -1.94
C ALA A 46 9.68 -2.12 -2.92
N LEU A 47 9.63 -2.52 -4.19
CA LEU A 47 8.89 -1.79 -5.22
C LEU A 47 7.39 -1.69 -4.90
N LEU A 48 6.77 -2.81 -4.52
CA LEU A 48 5.35 -2.84 -4.16
C LEU A 48 5.06 -1.99 -2.92
N GLY A 49 5.87 -2.14 -1.87
CA GLY A 49 5.73 -1.36 -0.64
C GLY A 49 5.82 0.14 -0.93
N ILE A 50 6.85 0.59 -1.63
CA ILE A 50 7.03 2.01 -2.00
C ILE A 50 5.87 2.51 -2.86
N ALA A 51 5.42 1.71 -3.83
CA ALA A 51 4.32 2.09 -4.71
C ALA A 51 2.98 2.21 -3.94
N ILE A 52 2.73 1.36 -2.94
CA ILE A 52 1.57 1.49 -2.03
C ILE A 52 1.68 2.74 -1.17
N LEU A 53 2.87 3.09 -0.66
CA LEU A 53 3.06 4.35 0.07
C LEU A 53 2.78 5.56 -0.83
N ALA A 54 3.25 5.52 -2.08
CA ALA A 54 2.99 6.56 -3.06
C ALA A 54 1.49 6.67 -3.40
N GLY A 55 0.80 5.54 -3.63
CA GLY A 55 -0.64 5.51 -3.86
C GLY A 55 -1.44 6.09 -2.69
N SER A 56 -1.05 5.75 -1.46
CA SER A 56 -1.62 6.29 -0.22
C SER A 56 -1.43 7.82 -0.12
N LEU A 57 -0.25 8.32 -0.51
CA LEU A 57 0.03 9.76 -0.56
C LEU A 57 -0.80 10.47 -1.64
N LEU A 58 -1.02 9.83 -2.80
CA LEU A 58 -1.90 10.37 -3.85
C LEU A 58 -3.33 10.54 -3.35
N ILE A 59 -3.85 9.57 -2.58
CA ILE A 59 -5.16 9.68 -1.93
C ILE A 59 -5.18 10.92 -1.04
N TYR A 60 -4.24 11.06 -0.10
CA TYR A 60 -4.22 12.22 0.79
C TYR A 60 -4.11 13.57 0.06
N ARG A 61 -3.39 13.61 -1.07
CA ARG A 61 -3.25 14.81 -1.92
C ARG A 61 -4.48 15.12 -2.78
N GLY A 62 -5.58 14.40 -2.60
CA GLY A 62 -6.84 14.64 -3.30
C GLY A 62 -7.00 13.89 -4.62
N LYS A 63 -6.00 13.09 -5.04
CA LYS A 63 -6.11 12.15 -6.16
C LYS A 63 -6.68 10.81 -5.68
N ASN A 64 -7.83 10.91 -4.98
CA ASN A 64 -8.50 9.82 -4.26
C ASN A 64 -8.76 8.59 -5.14
N SER A 65 -9.32 8.79 -6.33
CA SER A 65 -9.64 7.69 -7.26
C SER A 65 -8.39 6.98 -7.78
N SER A 66 -7.43 7.73 -8.36
CA SER A 66 -6.21 7.14 -8.92
C SER A 66 -5.35 6.44 -7.85
N GLY A 67 -5.15 7.08 -6.69
CA GLY A 67 -4.42 6.45 -5.59
C GLY A 67 -5.14 5.23 -5.01
N GLY A 68 -6.48 5.27 -4.97
CA GLY A 68 -7.32 4.16 -4.55
C GLY A 68 -7.17 2.92 -5.44
N ILE A 69 -7.28 3.11 -6.76
CA ILE A 69 -7.10 2.03 -7.75
C ILE A 69 -5.69 1.45 -7.66
N VAL A 70 -4.66 2.30 -7.58
CA VAL A 70 -3.27 1.84 -7.44
C VAL A 70 -3.12 0.94 -6.22
N ASN A 71 -3.62 1.36 -5.05
CA ASN A 71 -3.51 0.59 -3.82
C ASN A 71 -4.26 -0.75 -3.89
N ILE A 72 -5.44 -0.80 -4.51
CA ILE A 72 -6.18 -2.05 -4.72
C ILE A 72 -5.38 -3.01 -5.61
N LEU A 73 -4.91 -2.55 -6.77
CA LEU A 73 -4.18 -3.39 -7.71
C LEU A 73 -2.88 -3.92 -7.10
N LEU A 74 -2.10 -3.05 -6.44
CA LEU A 74 -0.84 -3.46 -5.81
C LEU A 74 -1.08 -4.38 -4.60
N GLY A 75 -2.15 -4.16 -3.85
CA GLY A 75 -2.56 -5.06 -2.77
C GLY A 75 -2.89 -6.46 -3.29
N ILE A 76 -3.65 -6.57 -4.38
CA ILE A 76 -3.95 -7.85 -5.05
C ILE A 76 -2.66 -8.53 -5.52
N VAL A 77 -1.77 -7.80 -6.19
CA VAL A 77 -0.47 -8.34 -6.64
C VAL A 77 0.35 -8.85 -5.46
N THR A 78 0.37 -8.12 -4.35
CA THR A 78 1.07 -8.53 -3.12
C THR A 78 0.53 -9.85 -2.55
N LEU A 79 -0.80 -10.06 -2.62
CA LEU A 79 -1.44 -11.30 -2.19
C LEU A 79 -1.10 -12.48 -3.12
N ILE A 80 -1.19 -12.27 -4.44
CA ILE A 80 -0.88 -13.30 -5.44
C ILE A 80 0.58 -13.78 -5.30
N LEU A 81 1.50 -12.85 -5.05
CA LEU A 81 2.92 -13.16 -4.89
C LEU A 81 3.28 -13.69 -3.49
N GLY A 82 2.33 -13.76 -2.56
CA GLY A 82 2.56 -14.28 -1.21
C GLY A 82 3.56 -13.47 -0.38
N LEU A 83 3.78 -12.19 -0.69
CA LEU A 83 4.87 -11.39 -0.10
C LEU A 83 4.54 -10.89 1.31
N ASN A 84 3.29 -10.46 1.53
CA ASN A 84 2.78 -10.09 2.85
C ASN A 84 1.25 -10.05 2.83
N PHE A 85 0.59 -11.05 3.43
CA PHE A 85 -0.86 -11.18 3.39
C PHE A 85 -1.57 -9.98 4.06
N THR A 86 -1.17 -9.65 5.28
CA THR A 86 -1.73 -8.52 6.04
C THR A 86 -1.49 -7.20 5.33
N GLY A 87 -0.26 -6.96 4.84
CA GLY A 87 0.10 -5.76 4.09
C GLY A 87 -0.73 -5.60 2.81
N GLY A 88 -0.94 -6.69 2.08
CA GLY A 88 -1.79 -6.73 0.88
C GLY A 88 -3.25 -6.37 1.18
N ILE A 89 -3.83 -6.94 2.25
CA ILE A 89 -5.20 -6.60 2.68
C ILE A 89 -5.31 -5.12 3.06
N LEU A 90 -4.37 -4.61 3.85
CA LEU A 90 -4.39 -3.21 4.27
C LEU A 90 -4.23 -2.26 3.07
N ALA A 91 -3.43 -2.61 2.07
CA ALA A 91 -3.35 -1.86 0.82
C ALA A 91 -4.70 -1.84 0.08
N ILE A 92 -5.40 -2.97 -0.02
CA ILE A 92 -6.74 -3.02 -0.62
C ILE A 92 -7.73 -2.16 0.16
N VAL A 93 -7.78 -2.29 1.48
CA VAL A 93 -8.67 -1.50 2.35
C VAL A 93 -8.38 0.00 2.20
N SER A 94 -7.11 0.40 2.22
CA SER A 94 -6.68 1.77 1.94
C SER A 94 -7.22 2.25 0.59
N GLY A 95 -7.10 1.41 -0.44
CA GLY A 95 -7.56 1.76 -1.77
C GLY A 95 -9.08 1.90 -1.90
N VAL A 96 -9.84 1.02 -1.25
CA VAL A 96 -11.32 1.12 -1.18
C VAL A 96 -11.73 2.39 -0.46
N ILE A 97 -11.12 2.73 0.67
CA ILE A 97 -11.41 3.99 1.38
C ILE A 97 -11.04 5.20 0.51
N GLY A 98 -9.95 5.11 -0.26
CA GLY A 98 -9.58 6.12 -1.26
C GLY A 98 -10.66 6.32 -2.33
N LEU A 99 -11.23 5.25 -2.86
CA LEU A 99 -12.35 5.32 -3.81
C LEU A 99 -13.59 5.95 -3.18
N VAL A 100 -13.97 5.53 -1.97
CA VAL A 100 -15.11 6.11 -1.23
C VAL A 100 -14.89 7.60 -0.96
N ALA A 101 -13.67 8.00 -0.60
CA ALA A 101 -13.31 9.41 -0.43
C ALA A 101 -13.40 10.22 -1.73
N SER A 102 -13.34 9.58 -2.91
CA SER A 102 -13.50 10.27 -4.19
C SER A 102 -14.96 10.66 -4.46
N GLU A 103 -15.91 9.85 -3.96
CA GLU A 103 -17.35 10.04 -4.11
C GLU A 103 -17.94 10.91 -2.99
N ALA A 104 -17.27 10.98 -1.83
CA ALA A 104 -17.67 11.85 -0.73
C ALA A 104 -17.71 13.33 -1.16
N ARG A 105 -18.86 13.98 -0.96
CA ARG A 105 -19.02 15.41 -1.21
C ARG A 105 -18.19 16.21 -0.21
N ALA A 106 -17.61 17.31 -0.68
CA ALA A 106 -16.80 18.22 0.14
C ALA A 106 -17.67 19.06 1.07
#